data_AF-A0A354R839-F1
#
_entry.id   AF-A0A354R839-F1
#
_cell.length_a   1.000
_cell.length_b   1.000
_cell.length_c   1.000
_cell.angle_alpha   90.00
_cell.angle_beta   90.00
_cell.angle_gamma   90.00
#
_symmetry.space_group_name_H-M   'P 1'
#
loop_
_entity.id
_entity.type
_entity.pdbx_description
1 polymer ?
#
loop_
_entity_poly.entity_id
_entity_poly.type
_entity_poly.pdbx_seq_one_letter_code
_entity_poly.pdbx_strand_id
1 'polypeptide(L)'
;MILRTMGRARVAFTNALATTCFLGVVSGLFAYNLFAAEGLYQTPGLIWCVSVAPILPFLCVFLGMNAWSDEIRSHRIDELLSVAVRERDYVVGKFLGVWLLSLRDLLLSLLLTLGVLYLFNAHLAEDYSLSCFWAGFAMLALQAMLWSAVTVALSARTGSAAVSAISALVLIVLVPRGGWLAALAWAPQGSSRFGTLPLDAHVVDFATGHISVAALSFYILATLFALYACANSIVIKRYAGRANSGLRNSLRGLSISALVVTVLAASFIARFDVVLEFPFQIGRGDRFSARTRHIIGESQGEIRAILFVSRKNPEFRTAAGLLRAFAQASAALGGARIMPRYVDPFWDPAAATRLVNAAVPENSLVLERGSRREIVALGDGFDERACASAIQRLTATPRYRSVYWTAGHGEGRLTDYGDWGLSAIARAVVMEGYRNQTLDLLEDKPIPNDCALIIVAGAHAEFSRQERARL
;
A
#
# COMPACT_ATOMS: atom_id res chain seq x y z
N MET A 1 -48.55 16.47 8.34
CA MET A 1 -47.59 16.09 9.42
C MET A 1 -47.08 14.65 9.28
N ILE A 2 -47.96 13.68 9.03
CA ILE A 2 -47.65 12.23 8.91
C ILE A 2 -46.68 11.89 7.75
N LEU A 3 -46.78 12.56 6.60
CA LEU A 3 -45.84 12.38 5.48
C LEU A 3 -44.42 12.87 5.76
N ARG A 4 -44.24 13.86 6.65
CA ARG A 4 -42.91 14.36 7.06
C ARG A 4 -42.20 13.41 8.02
N THR A 5 -42.95 12.76 8.91
CA THR A 5 -42.39 11.79 9.87
C THR A 5 -41.99 10.48 9.16
N MET A 6 -42.82 9.99 8.23
CA MET A 6 -42.49 8.80 7.43
C MET A 6 -41.28 8.99 6.51
N GLY A 7 -41.13 10.16 5.89
CA GLY A 7 -39.96 10.47 5.05
C GLY A 7 -38.65 10.51 5.85
N ARG A 8 -38.66 11.12 7.04
CA ARG A 8 -37.49 11.15 7.92
C ARG A 8 -37.12 9.77 8.46
N ALA A 9 -38.11 8.95 8.82
CA ALA A 9 -37.90 7.59 9.28
C ALA A 9 -37.28 6.70 8.19
N ARG A 10 -37.72 6.84 6.94
CA ARG A 10 -37.16 6.11 5.80
C ARG A 10 -35.69 6.45 5.55
N VAL A 11 -35.34 7.74 5.53
CA VAL A 11 -33.95 8.18 5.32
C VAL A 11 -33.06 7.72 6.47
N ALA A 12 -33.53 7.82 7.72
CA ALA A 12 -32.80 7.33 8.88
C ALA A 12 -32.55 5.82 8.80
N PHE A 13 -33.55 5.04 8.41
CA PHE A 13 -33.43 3.59 8.23
C PHE A 13 -32.44 3.22 7.12
N THR A 14 -32.52 3.86 5.95
CA THR A 14 -31.58 3.62 4.84
C THR A 14 -30.15 3.97 5.23
N ASN A 15 -29.94 5.08 5.94
CA ASN A 15 -28.61 5.47 6.41
C ASN A 15 -28.07 4.49 7.45
N ALA A 16 -28.91 4.06 8.39
CA ALA A 16 -28.52 3.06 9.40
C ALA A 16 -28.11 1.74 8.74
N LEU A 17 -28.90 1.26 7.78
CA LEU A 17 -28.61 0.03 7.02
C LEU A 17 -27.31 0.15 6.22
N ALA A 18 -27.08 1.28 5.55
CA ALA A 18 -25.85 1.52 4.80
C ALA A 18 -24.63 1.54 5.73
N THR A 19 -24.77 2.16 6.90
CA THR A 19 -23.71 2.24 7.92
C THR A 19 -23.36 0.86 8.45
N THR A 20 -24.36 0.06 8.86
CA THR A 20 -24.12 -1.28 9.42
C THR A 20 -23.55 -2.25 8.39
N CYS A 21 -24.06 -2.20 7.15
CA CYS A 21 -23.54 -3.03 6.06
C CYS A 21 -22.08 -2.65 5.72
N PHE A 22 -21.78 -1.34 5.65
CA PHE A 22 -20.42 -0.86 5.45
C PHE A 22 -19.46 -1.35 6.54
N LEU A 23 -19.81 -1.15 7.81
CA LEU A 23 -18.98 -1.58 8.94
C LEU A 23 -18.76 -3.10 8.95
N GLY A 24 -19.81 -3.88 8.67
CA GLY A 24 -19.71 -5.33 8.58
C GLY A 24 -18.78 -5.80 7.47
N VAL A 25 -18.92 -5.25 6.26
CA VAL A 25 -18.08 -5.63 5.10
C VAL A 25 -16.63 -5.20 5.29
N VAL A 26 -16.39 -3.96 5.75
CA VAL A 26 -15.05 -3.46 6.00
C VAL A 26 -14.34 -4.27 7.09
N SER A 27 -15.04 -4.62 8.17
CA SER A 27 -14.47 -5.44 9.24
C SER A 27 -14.15 -6.85 8.78
N GLY A 28 -15.03 -7.45 7.96
CA GLY A 28 -14.80 -8.76 7.36
C GLY A 28 -13.59 -8.75 6.40
N LEU A 29 -13.48 -7.73 5.54
CA LEU A 29 -12.33 -7.56 4.65
C LEU A 29 -11.04 -7.30 5.43
N PHE A 30 -11.10 -6.49 6.49
CA PHE A 30 -9.96 -6.26 7.36
C PHE A 30 -9.49 -7.55 8.03
N ALA A 31 -10.40 -8.32 8.61
CA ALA A 31 -10.07 -9.61 9.19
C ALA A 31 -9.46 -10.55 8.14
N TYR A 32 -10.08 -10.68 6.96
CA TYR A 32 -9.56 -11.50 5.87
C TYR A 32 -8.15 -11.08 5.45
N ASN A 33 -7.92 -9.78 5.23
CA ASN A 33 -6.61 -9.25 4.84
C ASN A 33 -5.58 -9.36 5.97
N LEU A 34 -5.99 -9.27 7.22
CA LEU A 34 -5.13 -9.47 8.39
C LEU A 34 -4.64 -10.92 8.45
N PHE A 35 -5.54 -11.89 8.29
CA PHE A 35 -5.19 -13.31 8.25
C PHE A 35 -4.37 -13.66 7.00
N ALA A 36 -4.71 -13.10 5.84
CA ALA A 36 -3.95 -13.31 4.61
C ALA A 36 -2.54 -12.67 4.66
N ALA A 37 -2.35 -11.65 5.49
CA ALA A 37 -1.07 -10.98 5.71
C ALA A 37 -0.21 -11.67 6.78
N GLU A 38 -0.65 -12.77 7.41
CA GLU A 38 0.16 -13.54 8.35
C GLU A 38 1.44 -14.07 7.65
N GLY A 39 2.56 -13.35 7.83
CA GLY A 39 3.85 -13.64 7.20
C GLY A 39 4.46 -12.49 6.40
N LEU A 40 3.70 -11.44 6.07
CA LEU A 40 4.20 -10.19 5.47
C LEU A 40 4.15 -9.05 6.49
N TYR A 41 5.27 -8.34 6.68
CA TYR A 41 5.35 -7.16 7.56
C TYR A 41 4.66 -5.92 6.93
N GLN A 42 3.34 -5.96 6.78
CA GLN A 42 2.54 -4.81 6.39
C GLN A 42 2.00 -4.08 7.62
N THR A 43 1.94 -2.75 7.55
CA THR A 43 1.40 -1.95 8.66
C THR A 43 -0.11 -2.16 8.76
N PRO A 44 -0.68 -2.37 9.96
CA PRO A 44 -2.14 -2.51 10.13
C PRO A 44 -2.94 -1.33 9.57
N GLY A 45 -2.34 -0.12 9.59
CA GLY A 45 -2.92 1.06 8.94
C GLY A 45 -3.07 0.91 7.44
N LEU A 46 -2.07 0.32 6.75
CA LEU A 46 -2.17 0.03 5.31
C LEU A 46 -3.24 -1.03 5.03
N ILE A 47 -3.27 -2.10 5.82
CA ILE A 47 -4.27 -3.18 5.69
C ILE A 47 -5.69 -2.61 5.83
N TRP A 48 -5.91 -1.75 6.84
CA TRP A 48 -7.18 -1.05 7.01
C TRP A 48 -7.54 -0.19 5.79
N CYS A 49 -6.60 0.58 5.27
CA CYS A 49 -6.84 1.44 4.13
C CYS A 49 -7.23 0.66 2.86
N VAL A 50 -6.53 -0.44 2.59
CA VAL A 50 -6.81 -1.33 1.44
C VAL A 50 -8.17 -2.00 1.58
N SER A 51 -8.61 -2.31 2.80
CA SER A 51 -9.94 -2.88 3.06
C SER A 51 -11.07 -1.86 2.88
N VAL A 52 -10.85 -0.59 3.25
CA VAL A 52 -11.88 0.47 3.18
C VAL A 52 -12.03 1.05 1.77
N ALA A 53 -10.92 1.32 1.09
CA ALA A 53 -10.90 1.99 -0.21
C ALA A 53 -11.89 1.44 -1.26
N PRO A 54 -12.03 0.12 -1.49
CA PRO A 54 -12.94 -0.40 -2.51
C PRO A 54 -14.42 -0.26 -2.14
N ILE A 55 -14.75 -0.23 -0.85
CA ILE A 55 -16.14 -0.18 -0.36
C ILE A 55 -16.62 1.27 -0.18
N LEU A 56 -15.70 2.21 0.11
CA LEU A 56 -16.01 3.62 0.38
C LEU A 56 -16.86 4.32 -0.72
N PRO A 57 -16.64 4.09 -2.02
CA PRO A 57 -17.51 4.62 -3.08
C PRO A 57 -18.97 4.22 -2.92
N PHE A 58 -19.24 2.96 -2.58
CA PHE A 58 -20.60 2.44 -2.43
C PHE A 58 -21.32 3.14 -1.27
N LEU A 59 -20.64 3.28 -0.13
CA LEU A 59 -21.16 4.00 1.02
C LEU A 59 -21.56 5.44 0.64
N CYS A 60 -20.65 6.19 0.01
CA CYS A 60 -20.91 7.58 -0.37
C CYS A 60 -22.10 7.70 -1.34
N VAL A 61 -22.25 6.74 -2.25
CA VAL A 61 -23.37 6.71 -3.18
C VAL A 61 -24.70 6.48 -2.46
N PHE A 62 -24.77 5.49 -1.56
CA PHE A 62 -26.01 5.18 -0.83
C PHE A 62 -26.40 6.31 0.14
N LEU A 63 -25.45 6.99 0.77
CA LEU A 63 -25.72 8.14 1.63
C LEU A 63 -26.18 9.36 0.83
N GLY A 64 -25.65 9.55 -0.39
CA GLY A 64 -25.93 10.74 -1.21
C GLY A 64 -27.07 10.61 -2.23
N MET A 65 -27.54 9.39 -2.55
CA MET A 65 -28.50 9.18 -3.65
C MET A 65 -29.81 9.96 -3.47
N ASN A 66 -30.27 10.14 -2.23
CA ASN A 66 -31.52 10.82 -1.90
C ASN A 66 -31.35 12.34 -1.67
N ALA A 67 -30.13 12.88 -1.79
CA ALA A 67 -29.84 14.26 -1.43
C ALA A 67 -30.74 15.28 -2.16
N TRP A 68 -31.02 15.04 -3.44
CA TRP A 68 -31.90 15.88 -4.25
C TRP A 68 -33.04 15.11 -4.90
N SER A 69 -32.85 13.82 -5.22
CA SER A 69 -33.82 13.04 -5.99
C SER A 69 -35.22 13.01 -5.37
N ASP A 70 -35.30 12.94 -4.04
CA ASP A 70 -36.58 12.86 -3.33
C ASP A 70 -37.34 14.20 -3.36
N GLU A 71 -36.62 15.32 -3.26
CA GLU A 71 -37.22 16.66 -3.36
C GLU A 71 -37.66 16.98 -4.79
N ILE A 72 -36.89 16.51 -5.77
CA ILE A 72 -37.25 16.62 -7.19
C ILE A 72 -38.50 15.79 -7.47
N ARG A 73 -38.55 14.55 -6.99
CA ARG A 73 -39.69 13.65 -7.18
C ARG A 73 -40.97 14.14 -6.48
N SER A 74 -40.82 14.74 -5.29
CA SER A 74 -41.94 15.23 -4.50
C SER A 74 -42.37 16.65 -4.84
N HIS A 75 -41.78 17.28 -5.87
CA HIS A 75 -41.99 18.68 -6.24
C HIS A 75 -41.71 19.70 -5.12
N ARG A 76 -41.06 19.27 -4.04
CA ARG A 76 -40.67 20.14 -2.92
C ARG A 76 -39.51 21.07 -3.28
N ILE A 77 -38.80 20.76 -4.36
CA ILE A 77 -37.71 21.60 -4.85
C ILE A 77 -38.18 23.03 -5.18
N ASP A 78 -39.41 23.20 -5.64
CA ASP A 78 -39.95 24.53 -5.99
C ASP A 78 -40.22 25.37 -4.73
N GLU A 79 -40.71 24.73 -3.65
CA GLU A 79 -40.83 25.36 -2.32
C GLU A 79 -39.46 25.80 -1.80
N LEU A 80 -38.43 24.96 -1.92
CA LEU A 80 -37.08 25.30 -1.47
C LEU A 80 -36.45 26.45 -2.25
N LEU A 81 -36.67 26.49 -3.58
CA LEU A 81 -36.12 27.52 -4.45
C LEU A 81 -36.88 28.86 -4.41
N SER A 82 -38.06 28.88 -3.79
CA SER A 82 -38.84 30.10 -3.53
C SER A 82 -38.27 30.95 -2.40
N VAL A 83 -37.49 30.35 -1.50
CA VAL A 83 -36.83 31.06 -0.40
C VAL A 83 -35.64 31.85 -0.93
N ALA A 84 -35.43 33.05 -0.40
CA ALA A 84 -34.37 33.98 -0.82
C ALA A 84 -32.95 33.57 -0.35
N VAL A 85 -32.55 32.32 -0.59
CA VAL A 85 -31.22 31.78 -0.29
C VAL A 85 -30.51 31.44 -1.60
N ARG A 86 -29.17 31.59 -1.64
CA ARG A 86 -28.37 31.32 -2.83
C ARG A 86 -28.31 29.81 -3.08
N GLU A 87 -28.31 29.39 -4.35
CA GLU A 87 -28.30 27.98 -4.75
C GLU A 87 -27.08 27.24 -4.23
N ARG A 88 -25.94 27.93 -4.19
CA ARG A 88 -24.68 27.38 -3.67
C ARG A 88 -24.75 27.01 -2.20
N ASP A 89 -25.53 27.73 -1.40
CA ASP A 89 -25.62 27.49 0.05
C ASP A 89 -26.42 26.20 0.31
N TYR A 90 -27.47 25.94 -0.48
CA TYR A 90 -28.18 24.66 -0.45
C TYR A 90 -27.30 23.48 -0.88
N VAL A 91 -26.54 23.64 -1.97
CA VAL A 91 -25.66 22.60 -2.48
C VAL A 91 -24.57 22.26 -1.46
N VAL A 92 -23.91 23.28 -0.89
CA VAL A 92 -22.88 23.10 0.14
C VAL A 92 -23.47 22.45 1.40
N GLY A 93 -24.64 22.91 1.87
CA GLY A 93 -25.27 22.32 3.06
C GLY A 93 -25.57 20.83 2.91
N LYS A 94 -26.12 20.42 1.75
CA LYS A 94 -26.41 19.00 1.49
C LYS A 94 -25.16 18.17 1.27
N PHE A 95 -24.18 18.71 0.55
CA PHE A 95 -22.89 18.08 0.37
C PHE A 95 -22.19 17.82 1.71
N LEU A 96 -22.10 18.85 2.57
CA LEU A 96 -21.51 18.74 3.90
C LEU A 96 -22.25 17.69 4.74
N GLY A 97 -23.58 17.63 4.65
CA GLY A 97 -24.37 16.59 5.32
C GLY A 97 -23.97 15.17 4.91
N VAL A 98 -23.84 14.91 3.60
CA VAL A 98 -23.42 13.58 3.11
C VAL A 98 -21.97 13.30 3.47
N TRP A 99 -21.07 14.28 3.31
CA TRP A 99 -19.65 14.11 3.61
C TRP A 99 -19.40 13.86 5.11
N LEU A 100 -20.08 14.57 6.00
CA LEU A 100 -19.98 14.36 7.45
C LEU A 100 -20.51 12.98 7.87
N LEU A 101 -21.57 12.48 7.22
CA LEU A 101 -22.05 11.12 7.45
C LEU A 101 -21.01 10.08 7.00
N SER A 102 -20.42 10.26 5.82
CA SER A 102 -19.32 9.40 5.36
C SER A 102 -18.10 9.46 6.29
N LEU A 103 -17.77 10.65 6.82
CA LEU A 103 -16.64 10.84 7.75
C LEU A 103 -16.91 10.16 9.09
N ARG A 104 -18.15 10.24 9.61
CA ARG A 104 -18.58 9.49 10.79
C ARG A 104 -18.39 7.99 10.58
N ASP A 105 -18.82 7.45 9.44
CA ASP A 105 -18.74 6.01 9.16
C ASP A 105 -17.30 5.54 8.99
N LEU A 106 -16.43 6.38 8.41
CA LEU A 106 -14.99 6.15 8.33
C LEU A 106 -14.34 6.18 9.72
N LEU A 107 -14.75 7.08 10.60
CA LEU A 107 -14.26 7.14 11.98
C LEU A 107 -14.72 5.90 12.77
N LEU A 108 -15.98 5.50 12.61
CA LEU A 108 -16.51 4.29 13.23
C LEU A 108 -15.78 3.03 12.74
N SER A 109 -15.45 2.94 11.45
CA SER A 109 -14.68 1.80 10.94
C SER A 109 -13.26 1.76 11.51
N LEU A 110 -12.61 2.92 11.65
CA LEU A 110 -11.30 3.01 12.30
C LEU A 110 -11.36 2.59 13.78
N LEU A 111 -12.33 3.11 14.53
CA LEU A 111 -12.53 2.76 15.95
C LEU A 111 -12.82 1.27 16.13
N LEU A 112 -13.62 0.69 15.25
CA LEU A 112 -13.93 -0.74 15.25
C LEU A 112 -12.67 -1.57 14.97
N THR A 113 -11.86 -1.18 13.98
CA THR A 113 -10.58 -1.86 13.69
C THR A 113 -9.60 -1.78 14.86
N LEU A 114 -9.45 -0.61 15.49
CA LEU A 114 -8.60 -0.46 16.67
C LEU A 114 -9.13 -1.30 17.85
N GLY A 115 -10.45 -1.36 18.05
CA GLY A 115 -11.06 -2.20 19.06
C GLY A 115 -10.85 -3.69 18.83
N VAL A 116 -10.98 -4.16 17.58
CA VAL A 116 -10.69 -5.55 17.19
C VAL A 116 -9.21 -5.88 17.43
N LEU A 117 -8.28 -5.01 17.02
CA LEU A 117 -6.85 -5.21 17.26
C LEU A 117 -6.53 -5.33 18.75
N TYR A 118 -7.11 -4.45 19.58
CA TYR A 118 -6.94 -4.48 21.03
C TYR A 118 -7.46 -5.79 21.66
N LEU A 119 -8.61 -6.31 21.19
CA LEU A 119 -9.21 -7.54 21.72
C LEU A 119 -8.45 -8.81 21.31
N PHE A 120 -7.95 -8.88 20.08
CA PHE A 120 -7.26 -10.07 19.58
C PHE A 120 -5.78 -10.12 19.99
N ASN A 121 -5.10 -8.99 20.08
CA ASN A 121 -3.68 -8.96 20.42
C ASN A 121 -3.24 -7.60 20.99
N ALA A 122 -3.43 -7.42 22.30
CA ALA A 122 -3.15 -6.15 22.98
C ALA A 122 -1.70 -5.67 22.83
N HIS A 123 -0.72 -6.58 22.73
CA HIS A 123 0.68 -6.21 22.52
C HIS A 123 0.93 -5.60 21.14
N LEU A 124 0.29 -6.13 20.08
CA LEU A 124 0.37 -5.50 18.76
C LEU A 124 -0.25 -4.10 18.77
N ALA A 125 -1.33 -3.87 19.52
CA ALA A 125 -1.96 -2.55 19.61
C ALA A 125 -1.07 -1.50 20.31
N GLU A 126 -0.21 -1.92 21.25
CA GLU A 126 0.75 -1.03 21.94
C GLU A 126 1.97 -0.68 21.06
N ASP A 127 2.39 -1.59 20.18
CA ASP A 127 3.53 -1.38 19.28
C ASP A 127 3.23 -0.37 18.16
N TYR A 128 1.98 -0.28 17.70
CA TYR A 128 1.56 0.63 16.63
C TYR A 128 1.04 1.97 17.17
N SER A 129 1.72 3.06 16.83
CA SER A 129 1.26 4.42 17.15
C SER A 129 0.05 4.83 16.29
N LEU A 130 -0.87 5.59 16.89
CA LEU A 130 -2.06 6.16 16.22
C LEU A 130 -1.70 6.97 14.96
N SER A 131 -0.47 7.49 14.89
CA SER A 131 0.08 8.22 13.74
C SER A 131 0.02 7.43 12.43
N CYS A 132 0.14 6.09 12.47
CA CYS A 132 0.09 5.24 11.29
C CYS A 132 -1.24 5.29 10.55
N PHE A 133 -2.34 5.54 11.27
CA PHE A 133 -3.68 5.54 10.69
C PHE A 133 -4.07 6.91 10.12
N TRP A 134 -3.44 7.99 10.60
CA TRP A 134 -3.88 9.34 10.29
C TRP A 134 -3.71 9.70 8.80
N ALA A 135 -2.57 9.34 8.20
CA ALA A 135 -2.32 9.63 6.79
C ALA A 135 -3.30 8.90 5.85
N GLY A 136 -3.55 7.62 6.15
CA GLY A 136 -4.55 6.81 5.45
C GLY A 136 -5.98 7.34 5.64
N PHE A 137 -6.34 7.72 6.87
CA PHE A 137 -7.64 8.31 7.19
C PHE A 137 -7.86 9.63 6.45
N ALA A 138 -6.87 10.53 6.44
CA ALA A 138 -6.96 11.80 5.73
C ALA A 138 -7.18 11.61 4.23
N MET A 139 -6.49 10.63 3.63
CA MET A 139 -6.64 10.28 2.22
C MET A 139 -8.03 9.70 1.91
N LEU A 140 -8.52 8.76 2.73
CA LEU A 140 -9.86 8.20 2.57
C LEU A 140 -10.96 9.26 2.79
N ALA A 141 -10.75 10.19 3.72
CA ALA A 141 -11.67 11.32 3.92
C ALA A 141 -11.73 12.24 2.69
N LEU A 142 -10.60 12.44 2.01
CA LEU A 142 -10.52 13.22 0.76
C LEU A 142 -11.18 12.47 -0.41
N GLN A 143 -11.01 11.15 -0.50
CA GLN A 143 -11.76 10.33 -1.47
C GLN A 143 -13.27 10.39 -1.21
N ALA A 144 -13.70 10.27 0.06
CA ALA A 144 -15.09 10.42 0.45
C ALA A 144 -15.65 11.80 0.08
N MET A 145 -14.82 12.86 0.18
CA MET A 145 -15.17 14.22 -0.24
C MET A 145 -15.49 14.28 -1.74
N LEU A 146 -14.67 13.65 -2.59
CA LEU A 146 -14.93 13.59 -4.02
C LEU A 146 -16.18 12.76 -4.33
N TRP A 147 -16.29 11.56 -3.78
CA TRP A 147 -17.40 10.65 -4.06
C TRP A 147 -18.74 11.22 -3.63
N SER A 148 -18.82 11.82 -2.44
CA SER A 148 -20.03 12.50 -1.97
C SER A 148 -20.42 13.67 -2.86
N ALA A 149 -19.48 14.50 -3.32
CA ALA A 149 -19.77 15.60 -4.23
C ALA A 149 -20.31 15.12 -5.59
N VAL A 150 -19.70 14.07 -6.16
CA VAL A 150 -20.16 13.46 -7.42
C VAL A 150 -21.57 12.88 -7.27
N THR A 151 -21.84 12.14 -6.19
CA THR A 151 -23.17 11.58 -5.92
C THR A 151 -24.23 12.67 -5.76
N VAL A 152 -23.95 13.72 -4.97
CA VAL A 152 -24.90 14.84 -4.78
C VAL A 152 -25.17 15.56 -6.12
N ALA A 153 -24.15 15.75 -6.94
CA ALA A 153 -24.29 16.35 -8.27
C ALA A 153 -25.13 15.51 -9.24
N LEU A 154 -25.02 14.17 -9.18
CA LEU A 154 -25.84 13.27 -9.99
C LEU A 154 -27.28 13.17 -9.46
N SER A 155 -27.46 13.17 -8.13
CA SER A 155 -28.80 13.22 -7.51
C SER A 155 -29.56 14.46 -7.97
N ALA A 156 -28.90 15.61 -8.07
CA ALA A 156 -29.49 16.85 -8.57
C ALA A 156 -29.99 16.77 -10.03
N ARG A 157 -29.47 15.84 -10.84
CA ARG A 157 -29.88 15.64 -12.24
C ARG A 157 -30.99 14.63 -12.44
N THR A 158 -31.24 13.78 -11.44
CA THR A 158 -32.20 12.66 -11.54
C THR A 158 -33.44 12.88 -10.68
N GLY A 159 -34.60 12.40 -11.13
CA GLY A 159 -35.85 12.35 -10.33
C GLY A 159 -36.04 11.04 -9.56
N SER A 160 -35.04 10.16 -9.55
CA SER A 160 -35.12 8.84 -8.93
C SER A 160 -33.81 8.50 -8.22
N ALA A 161 -33.92 8.13 -6.95
CA ALA A 161 -32.79 7.70 -6.11
C ALA A 161 -32.00 6.54 -6.72
N ALA A 162 -32.70 5.54 -7.26
CA ALA A 162 -32.07 4.38 -7.88
C ALA A 162 -31.24 4.77 -9.11
N VAL A 163 -31.75 5.68 -9.95
CA VAL A 163 -31.02 6.15 -11.14
C VAL A 163 -29.82 7.01 -10.73
N SER A 164 -29.96 7.83 -9.68
CA SER A 164 -28.83 8.55 -9.09
C SER A 164 -27.73 7.60 -8.61
N ALA A 165 -28.11 6.53 -7.90
CA ALA A 165 -27.17 5.59 -7.33
C ALA A 165 -26.42 4.81 -8.43
N ILE A 166 -27.16 4.28 -9.41
CA ILE A 166 -26.57 3.54 -10.54
C ILE A 166 -25.64 4.43 -11.36
N SER A 167 -26.09 5.65 -11.72
CA SER A 167 -25.25 6.58 -12.48
C SER A 167 -24.00 6.99 -11.71
N ALA A 168 -24.09 7.17 -10.40
CA ALA A 168 -22.93 7.49 -9.56
C ALA A 168 -21.96 6.32 -9.44
N LEU A 169 -22.45 5.09 -9.26
CA LEU A 169 -21.61 3.89 -9.24
C LEU A 169 -20.88 3.68 -10.58
N VAL A 170 -21.59 3.86 -11.70
CA VAL A 170 -20.97 3.77 -13.02
C VAL A 170 -19.84 4.80 -13.15
N LEU A 171 -20.09 6.05 -12.77
CA LEU A 171 -19.10 7.12 -12.92
C LEU A 171 -17.91 6.98 -11.96
N ILE A 172 -18.14 6.55 -10.72
CA ILE A 172 -17.11 6.50 -9.68
C ILE A 172 -16.30 5.19 -9.73
N VAL A 173 -16.95 4.07 -10.03
CA VAL A 173 -16.33 2.73 -9.94
C VAL A 173 -16.03 2.20 -11.35
N LEU A 174 -17.03 2.17 -12.23
CA LEU A 174 -16.90 1.49 -13.52
C LEU A 174 -16.05 2.28 -14.52
N VAL A 175 -16.22 3.60 -14.60
CA VAL A 175 -15.48 4.44 -15.55
C VAL A 175 -13.97 4.46 -15.26
N PRO A 176 -13.49 4.68 -14.01
CA PRO A 176 -12.06 4.65 -13.72
C PRO A 176 -11.45 3.26 -13.95
N ARG A 177 -12.14 2.19 -13.53
CA ARG A 177 -11.65 0.81 -13.74
C ARG A 177 -11.66 0.40 -15.21
N GLY A 178 -12.74 0.68 -15.92
CA GLY A 178 -12.87 0.38 -17.35
C GLY A 178 -11.88 1.19 -18.19
N GLY A 179 -11.72 2.48 -17.88
CA GLY A 179 -10.73 3.34 -18.54
C GLY A 179 -9.30 2.88 -18.30
N TRP A 180 -8.99 2.43 -17.08
CA TRP A 180 -7.69 1.85 -16.75
C TRP A 180 -7.42 0.54 -17.50
N LEU A 181 -8.38 -0.39 -17.52
CA LEU A 181 -8.27 -1.64 -18.27
C LEU A 181 -8.12 -1.40 -19.78
N ALA A 182 -8.87 -0.44 -20.33
CA ALA A 182 -8.76 -0.04 -21.73
C ALA A 182 -7.40 0.58 -22.04
N ALA A 183 -6.86 1.42 -21.14
CA ALA A 183 -5.53 2.00 -21.29
C ALA A 183 -4.42 0.93 -21.29
N LEU A 184 -4.54 -0.07 -20.42
CA LEU A 184 -3.62 -1.22 -20.39
C LEU A 184 -3.71 -2.07 -21.66
N ALA A 185 -4.93 -2.31 -22.16
CA ALA A 185 -5.14 -3.06 -23.39
C ALA A 185 -4.58 -2.33 -24.63
N TRP A 186 -4.68 -1.00 -24.65
CA TRP A 186 -4.22 -0.18 -25.78
C TRP A 186 -2.71 0.07 -25.76
N ALA A 187 -2.11 0.17 -24.58
CA ALA A 187 -0.67 0.33 -24.40
C ALA A 187 -0.14 -0.61 -23.30
N PRO A 188 0.29 -1.84 -23.64
CA PRO A 188 0.82 -2.80 -22.67
C PRO A 188 2.04 -2.27 -21.91
N GLN A 189 2.84 -1.41 -22.55
CA GLN A 189 3.97 -0.70 -21.92
C GLN A 189 3.56 0.41 -20.95
N GLY A 190 2.27 0.74 -20.86
CA GLY A 190 1.72 1.67 -19.85
C GLY A 190 1.67 1.06 -18.45
N SER A 191 1.64 -0.28 -18.34
CA SER A 191 1.68 -1.01 -17.07
C SER A 191 2.93 -0.66 -16.25
N SER A 192 4.09 -0.51 -16.89
CA SER A 192 5.36 -0.14 -16.25
C SER A 192 5.45 1.35 -15.89
N ARG A 193 4.58 2.21 -16.44
CA ARG A 193 4.55 3.65 -16.17
C ARG A 193 3.57 4.04 -15.05
N PHE A 194 2.53 3.24 -14.83
CA PHE A 194 1.42 3.62 -13.95
C PHE A 194 1.07 2.58 -12.87
N GLY A 195 1.56 1.33 -12.94
CA GLY A 195 1.43 0.36 -11.85
C GLY A 195 0.00 -0.12 -11.59
N THR A 196 -0.46 -0.08 -10.32
CA THR A 196 -1.83 -0.39 -9.90
C THR A 196 -2.81 0.74 -10.26
N LEU A 197 -4.13 0.51 -10.13
CA LEU A 197 -5.16 1.52 -10.41
C LEU A 197 -4.81 2.84 -9.68
N PRO A 198 -4.75 4.01 -10.36
CA PRO A 198 -4.24 5.26 -9.77
C PRO A 198 -4.97 5.67 -8.48
N LEU A 199 -6.27 5.41 -8.38
CA LEU A 199 -7.08 5.75 -7.21
C LEU A 199 -6.73 4.90 -5.98
N ASP A 200 -6.44 3.61 -6.18
CA ASP A 200 -6.07 2.69 -5.10
C ASP A 200 -4.59 2.89 -4.73
N ALA A 201 -3.74 3.18 -5.72
CA ALA A 201 -2.33 3.51 -5.53
C ALA A 201 -2.13 4.72 -4.62
N HIS A 202 -2.92 5.80 -4.79
CA HIS A 202 -2.82 6.97 -3.93
C HIS A 202 -3.10 6.66 -2.44
N VAL A 203 -3.97 5.68 -2.15
CA VAL A 203 -4.26 5.28 -0.76
C VAL A 203 -3.06 4.59 -0.13
N VAL A 204 -2.42 3.68 -0.87
CA VAL A 204 -1.20 2.97 -0.44
C VAL A 204 -0.03 3.95 -0.26
N ASP A 205 0.13 4.90 -1.18
CA ASP A 205 1.18 5.91 -1.15
C ASP A 205 1.05 6.79 0.11
N PHE A 206 -0.16 7.25 0.42
CA PHE A 206 -0.39 8.08 1.60
C PHE A 206 -0.26 7.29 2.89
N ALA A 207 -0.74 6.04 2.92
CA ALA A 207 -0.58 5.16 4.08
C ALA A 207 0.89 4.81 4.38
N THR A 208 1.76 4.85 3.37
CA THR A 208 3.22 4.66 3.53
C THR A 208 3.97 5.96 3.81
N GLY A 209 3.30 7.11 3.83
CA GLY A 209 3.87 8.43 4.15
C GLY A 209 4.33 9.24 2.94
N HIS A 210 4.04 8.79 1.71
CA HIS A 210 4.29 9.52 0.47
C HIS A 210 3.04 10.30 0.04
N ILE A 211 2.99 11.58 0.41
CA ILE A 211 1.87 12.47 0.10
C ILE A 211 2.20 13.23 -1.19
N SER A 212 1.58 12.86 -2.31
CA SER A 212 1.71 13.61 -3.56
C SER A 212 0.79 14.83 -3.60
N VAL A 213 1.38 16.00 -3.88
CA VAL A 213 0.63 17.26 -4.02
C VAL A 213 -0.30 17.20 -5.22
N ALA A 214 0.07 16.47 -6.28
CA ALA A 214 -0.80 16.27 -7.43
C ALA A 214 -2.06 15.48 -7.09
N ALA A 215 -1.96 14.41 -6.28
CA ALA A 215 -3.15 13.66 -5.87
C ALA A 215 -4.08 14.54 -5.01
N LEU A 216 -3.55 15.24 -4.00
CA LEU A 216 -4.33 16.16 -3.17
C LEU A 216 -5.08 17.19 -4.03
N SER A 217 -4.36 17.84 -4.94
CA SER A 217 -4.91 18.87 -5.81
C SER A 217 -5.97 18.30 -6.76
N PHE A 218 -5.75 17.09 -7.29
CA PHE A 218 -6.72 16.39 -8.13
C PHE A 218 -8.04 16.18 -7.41
N TYR A 219 -8.04 15.63 -6.19
CA TYR A 219 -9.30 15.41 -5.46
C TYR A 219 -10.00 16.73 -5.11
N ILE A 220 -9.26 17.75 -4.67
CA ILE A 220 -9.84 19.06 -4.35
C ILE A 220 -10.48 19.69 -5.59
N LEU A 221 -9.75 19.75 -6.70
CA LEU A 221 -10.25 20.32 -7.96
C LEU A 221 -11.45 19.54 -8.50
N ALA A 222 -11.41 18.21 -8.44
CA ALA A 222 -12.51 17.37 -8.89
C ALA A 222 -13.76 17.55 -8.00
N THR A 223 -13.61 17.70 -6.68
CA THR A 223 -14.73 18.01 -5.77
C THR A 223 -15.32 19.39 -6.09
N LEU A 224 -14.47 20.42 -6.24
CA LEU A 224 -14.93 21.77 -6.57
C LEU A 224 -15.69 21.78 -7.89
N PHE A 225 -15.19 21.08 -8.90
CA PHE A 225 -15.89 20.91 -10.17
C PHE A 225 -17.23 20.20 -10.00
N ALA A 226 -17.30 19.10 -9.24
CA ALA A 226 -18.54 18.38 -9.00
C ALA A 226 -19.61 19.26 -8.29
N LEU A 227 -19.20 20.04 -7.29
CA LEU A 227 -20.07 21.00 -6.60
C LEU A 227 -20.54 22.13 -7.52
N TYR A 228 -19.64 22.67 -8.33
CA TYR A 228 -19.97 23.66 -9.35
C TYR A 228 -20.99 23.12 -10.36
N ALA A 229 -20.79 21.89 -10.84
CA ALA A 229 -21.70 21.22 -11.76
C ALA A 229 -23.07 20.92 -11.11
N CYS A 230 -23.10 20.64 -9.80
CA CYS A 230 -24.32 20.52 -9.02
C CYS A 230 -25.07 21.87 -8.96
N ALA A 231 -24.39 22.96 -8.59
CA ALA A 231 -24.98 24.30 -8.51
C ALA A 231 -25.60 24.72 -9.85
N ASN A 232 -24.88 24.54 -10.96
CA ASN A 232 -25.40 24.82 -12.30
C ASN A 232 -26.64 23.97 -12.63
N SER A 233 -26.68 22.71 -12.19
CA SER A 233 -27.84 21.84 -12.43
C SER A 233 -29.09 22.33 -11.70
N ILE A 234 -28.93 22.91 -10.50
CA ILE A 234 -30.04 23.53 -9.74
C ILE A 234 -30.48 24.85 -10.36
N VAL A 235 -29.53 25.70 -10.79
CA VAL A 235 -29.84 26.97 -11.50
C VAL A 235 -30.63 26.70 -12.77
N ILE A 236 -30.24 25.69 -13.56
CA ILE A 236 -30.97 25.29 -14.77
C ILE A 236 -32.42 24.90 -14.46
N LYS A 237 -32.68 24.29 -13.30
CA LYS A 237 -34.05 23.93 -12.86
C LYS A 237 -34.86 25.13 -12.39
N ARG A 238 -34.22 26.08 -11.69
CA ARG A 238 -34.85 27.34 -11.27
C ARG A 238 -35.39 28.16 -12.46
N TYR A 239 -34.66 28.13 -13.58
CA TYR A 239 -35.01 28.87 -14.81
C TYR A 239 -35.65 27.98 -15.89
N ALA A 240 -36.41 26.96 -15.50
CA ALA A 240 -37.08 26.06 -16.44
C ALA A 240 -38.23 26.77 -17.21
N GLY A 241 -37.92 27.38 -18.36
CA GLY A 241 -38.90 27.98 -19.27
C GLY A 241 -38.37 28.10 -20.71
N ARG A 242 -39.26 28.03 -21.71
CA ARG A 242 -38.90 28.12 -23.15
C ARG A 242 -38.18 29.43 -23.51
N ALA A 243 -38.49 30.52 -22.82
CA ALA A 243 -37.86 31.82 -22.99
C ALA A 243 -36.36 31.85 -22.59
N ASN A 244 -35.92 30.96 -21.69
CA ASN A 244 -34.57 30.94 -21.14
C ASN A 244 -33.69 29.81 -21.70
N SER A 245 -34.01 29.33 -22.91
CA SER A 245 -33.24 28.28 -23.60
C SER A 245 -31.78 28.69 -23.87
N GLY A 246 -31.54 29.96 -24.21
CA GLY A 246 -30.19 30.52 -24.40
C GLY A 246 -29.34 30.48 -23.13
N LEU A 247 -29.90 30.90 -21.99
CA LEU A 247 -29.23 30.85 -20.69
C LEU A 247 -28.85 29.41 -20.30
N ARG A 248 -29.74 28.44 -20.54
CA ARG A 248 -29.49 27.01 -20.25
C ARG A 248 -28.35 26.44 -21.10
N ASN A 249 -28.28 26.80 -22.39
CA ASN A 249 -27.19 26.36 -23.26
C ASN A 249 -25.87 27.03 -22.87
N SER A 250 -25.88 28.30 -22.48
CA SER A 250 -24.70 29.00 -21.94
C SER A 250 -24.19 28.35 -20.64
N LEU A 251 -25.07 27.99 -19.71
CA LEU A 251 -24.70 27.32 -18.45
C LEU A 251 -24.13 25.91 -18.67
N ARG A 252 -24.65 25.18 -19.68
CA ARG A 252 -24.10 23.89 -20.10
C ARG A 252 -22.70 24.06 -20.72
N GLY A 253 -22.54 25.04 -21.61
CA GLY A 253 -21.25 25.39 -22.19
C GLY A 253 -20.22 25.77 -21.13
N LEU A 254 -20.61 26.58 -20.14
CA LEU A 254 -19.76 26.96 -19.02
C LEU A 254 -19.34 25.73 -18.18
N SER A 255 -20.26 24.80 -17.94
CA SER A 255 -19.94 23.53 -17.26
C SER A 255 -18.91 22.69 -18.02
N ILE A 256 -19.00 22.63 -19.35
CA ILE A 256 -18.04 21.91 -20.20
C ILE A 256 -16.68 22.62 -20.16
N SER A 257 -16.66 23.96 -20.27
CA SER A 257 -15.41 24.73 -20.20
C SER A 257 -14.73 24.57 -18.83
N ALA A 258 -15.49 24.56 -17.74
CA ALA A 258 -14.97 24.33 -16.39
C ALA A 258 -14.39 22.91 -16.24
N LEU A 259 -14.98 21.90 -16.87
CA LEU A 259 -14.43 20.55 -16.91
C LEU A 259 -13.08 20.54 -17.63
N VAL A 260 -12.99 21.15 -18.81
CA VAL A 260 -11.74 21.23 -19.59
C VAL A 260 -10.65 21.94 -18.78
N VAL A 261 -10.96 23.08 -18.16
CA VAL A 261 -10.01 23.81 -17.30
C VAL A 261 -9.57 22.96 -16.11
N THR A 262 -10.49 22.23 -15.47
CA THR A 262 -10.18 21.34 -14.35
C THR A 262 -9.23 20.22 -14.77
N VAL A 263 -9.49 19.60 -15.93
CA VAL A 263 -8.63 18.54 -16.49
C VAL A 263 -7.25 19.09 -16.82
N LEU A 264 -7.16 20.24 -17.51
CA LEU A 264 -5.89 20.87 -17.85
C LEU A 264 -5.09 21.26 -16.61
N ALA A 265 -5.75 21.81 -15.58
CA ALA A 265 -5.11 22.14 -14.30
C ALA A 265 -4.57 20.89 -13.61
N ALA A 266 -5.37 19.81 -13.54
CA ALA A 266 -4.93 18.54 -12.97
C ALA A 266 -3.73 17.93 -13.75
N SER A 267 -3.77 17.97 -15.09
CA SER A 267 -2.66 17.52 -15.94
C SER A 267 -1.39 18.36 -15.74
N PHE A 268 -1.53 19.68 -15.58
CA PHE A 268 -0.40 20.57 -15.32
C PHE A 268 0.23 20.28 -13.96
N ILE A 269 -0.58 20.12 -12.90
CA ILE A 269 -0.09 19.81 -11.55
C ILE A 269 0.59 18.44 -11.51
N ALA A 270 0.00 17.44 -12.17
CA ALA A 270 0.59 16.10 -12.27
C ALA A 270 1.96 16.09 -12.96
N ARG A 271 2.22 17.05 -13.87
CA ARG A 271 3.53 17.18 -14.53
C ARG A 271 4.62 17.71 -13.61
N PHE A 272 4.26 18.51 -12.61
CA PHE A 272 5.18 19.11 -11.63
C PHE A 272 4.98 18.52 -10.24
N ASP A 273 4.64 17.22 -10.16
CA ASP A 273 4.29 16.60 -8.89
C ASP A 273 5.44 16.68 -7.89
N VAL A 274 5.10 17.18 -6.70
CA VAL A 274 5.99 17.22 -5.54
C VAL A 274 5.48 16.19 -4.56
N VAL A 275 6.31 15.19 -4.28
CA VAL A 275 6.01 14.16 -3.28
C VAL A 275 6.60 14.59 -1.96
N LEU A 276 5.74 14.90 -1.00
CA LEU A 276 6.12 15.17 0.38
C LEU A 276 6.26 13.83 1.12
N GLU A 277 7.46 13.54 1.58
CA GLU A 277 7.73 12.36 2.39
C GLU A 277 7.65 12.71 3.86
N PHE A 278 6.59 12.26 4.53
CA PHE A 278 6.47 12.39 5.97
C PHE A 278 6.81 11.05 6.62
N PRO A 279 7.84 10.99 7.49
CA PRO A 279 8.12 9.80 8.28
C PRO A 279 7.09 9.71 9.40
N PHE A 280 5.84 9.38 9.08
CA PHE A 280 4.88 8.99 10.11
C PHE A 280 5.47 7.76 10.80
N GLN A 281 5.85 7.91 12.08
CA GLN A 281 6.50 6.86 12.85
C GLN A 281 5.67 5.59 12.75
N ILE A 282 6.24 4.56 12.12
CA ILE A 282 5.67 3.22 12.06
C ILE A 282 6.03 2.55 13.38
N GLY A 283 5.23 2.84 14.42
CA GLY A 283 5.35 2.22 15.73
C GLY A 283 6.59 2.59 16.55
N ARG A 284 6.47 2.45 17.87
CA ARG A 284 7.62 2.49 18.79
C ARG A 284 8.12 1.06 18.98
N GLY A 285 8.93 0.58 18.03
CA GLY A 285 9.87 -0.50 18.28
C GLY A 285 9.32 -1.92 18.28
N ASP A 286 9.06 -2.48 17.10
CA ASP A 286 9.52 -3.83 16.71
C ASP A 286 9.11 -4.14 15.27
N ARG A 287 9.52 -3.28 14.32
CA ARG A 287 9.34 -3.57 12.88
C ARG A 287 10.11 -4.80 12.43
N PHE A 288 11.13 -5.21 13.19
CA PHE A 288 12.05 -6.28 12.84
C PHE A 288 11.99 -7.41 13.87
N SER A 289 12.07 -8.65 13.37
CA SER A 289 12.19 -9.84 14.21
C SER A 289 13.34 -9.72 15.20
N ALA A 290 13.24 -10.40 16.35
CA ALA A 290 14.31 -10.41 17.36
C ALA A 290 15.67 -10.82 16.78
N ARG A 291 15.69 -11.76 15.82
CA ARG A 291 16.89 -12.19 15.09
C ARG A 291 17.48 -11.04 14.27
N THR A 292 16.67 -10.31 13.52
CA THR A 292 17.13 -9.16 12.72
C THR A 292 17.66 -8.03 13.61
N ARG A 293 17.01 -7.75 14.74
CA ARG A 293 17.52 -6.76 15.71
C ARG A 293 18.87 -7.16 16.28
N HIS A 294 19.07 -8.44 16.57
CA HIS A 294 20.36 -8.96 17.01
C HIS A 294 21.43 -8.78 15.92
N ILE A 295 21.13 -9.16 14.67
CA ILE A 295 22.05 -8.99 13.52
C ILE A 295 22.42 -7.52 13.34
N ILE A 296 21.43 -6.62 13.39
CA ILE A 296 21.66 -5.17 13.24
C ILE A 296 22.50 -4.64 14.41
N GLY A 297 22.17 -5.00 15.65
CA GLY A 297 22.90 -4.55 16.84
C GLY A 297 24.34 -5.06 16.91
N GLU A 298 24.61 -6.28 16.43
CA GLU A 298 25.96 -6.84 16.35
C GLU A 298 26.75 -6.35 15.14
N SER A 299 26.06 -5.88 14.09
CA SER A 299 26.73 -5.40 12.88
C SER A 299 27.53 -4.13 13.19
N GLN A 300 28.79 -4.09 12.71
CA GLN A 300 29.65 -2.92 12.86
C GLN A 300 30.24 -2.47 11.51
N GLY A 301 30.49 -1.17 11.40
CA GLY A 301 31.08 -0.50 10.24
C GLY A 301 30.08 0.35 9.45
N GLU A 302 30.55 0.95 8.36
CA GLU A 302 29.70 1.70 7.41
C GLU A 302 29.29 0.79 6.25
N ILE A 303 27.97 0.69 6.00
CA ILE A 303 27.40 -0.10 4.91
C ILE A 303 26.74 0.87 3.94
N ARG A 304 27.21 0.93 2.70
CA ARG A 304 26.57 1.69 1.63
C ARG A 304 25.53 0.82 0.96
N ALA A 305 24.26 1.18 1.11
CA ALA A 305 23.16 0.43 0.54
C ALA A 305 22.61 1.16 -0.69
N ILE A 306 22.85 0.63 -1.87
CA ILE A 306 22.45 1.21 -3.15
C ILE A 306 21.23 0.45 -3.66
N LEU A 307 20.08 1.09 -3.68
CA LEU A 307 18.87 0.54 -4.29
C LEU A 307 18.86 0.91 -5.78
N PHE A 308 19.11 -0.08 -6.63
CA PHE A 308 19.20 0.07 -8.09
C PHE A 308 17.90 -0.41 -8.75
N VAL A 309 16.97 0.52 -8.89
CA VAL A 309 15.63 0.26 -9.43
C VAL A 309 15.03 1.57 -9.91
N SER A 310 14.20 1.50 -10.96
CA SER A 310 13.42 2.64 -11.42
C SER A 310 12.43 3.09 -10.36
N ARG A 311 12.32 4.41 -10.11
CA ARG A 311 11.31 4.98 -9.19
C ARG A 311 9.87 4.69 -9.63
N LYS A 312 9.68 4.28 -10.89
CA LYS A 312 8.37 3.92 -11.46
C LYS A 312 7.98 2.47 -11.20
N ASN A 313 8.93 1.62 -10.79
CA ASN A 313 8.65 0.23 -10.45
C ASN A 313 7.83 0.18 -9.13
N PRO A 314 6.70 -0.56 -9.06
CA PRO A 314 5.93 -0.71 -7.82
C PRO A 314 6.77 -1.20 -6.63
N GLU A 315 7.78 -2.05 -6.87
CA GLU A 315 8.64 -2.61 -5.83
C GLU A 315 9.59 -1.59 -5.19
N PHE A 316 9.87 -0.47 -5.89
CA PHE A 316 10.76 0.57 -5.36
C PHE A 316 10.28 1.10 -4.02
N ARG A 317 8.95 1.28 -3.87
CA ARG A 317 8.36 1.86 -2.66
C ARG A 317 8.55 0.94 -1.45
N THR A 318 8.23 -0.34 -1.63
CA THR A 318 8.41 -1.38 -0.60
C THR A 318 9.87 -1.51 -0.20
N ALA A 319 10.77 -1.58 -1.19
CA ALA A 319 12.20 -1.74 -0.95
C ALA A 319 12.87 -0.51 -0.34
N ALA A 320 12.52 0.69 -0.80
CA ALA A 320 13.00 1.94 -0.24
C ALA A 320 12.50 2.10 1.21
N GLY A 321 11.24 1.78 1.48
CA GLY A 321 10.66 1.82 2.82
C GLY A 321 11.29 0.81 3.78
N LEU A 322 11.62 -0.41 3.31
CA LEU A 322 12.35 -1.40 4.09
C LEU A 322 13.78 -0.93 4.39
N LEU A 323 14.50 -0.46 3.37
CA LEU A 323 15.88 0.01 3.53
C LEU A 323 15.99 1.21 4.48
N ARG A 324 15.03 2.15 4.41
CA ARG A 324 14.95 3.27 5.37
C ARG A 324 14.75 2.79 6.79
N ALA A 325 13.88 1.80 6.99
CA ALA A 325 13.70 1.23 8.32
C ALA A 325 14.95 0.52 8.82
N PHE A 326 15.67 -0.22 7.99
CA PHE A 326 16.95 -0.80 8.38
C PHE A 326 17.93 0.29 8.81
N ALA A 327 18.03 1.39 8.06
CA ALA A 327 18.90 2.51 8.41
C ALA A 327 18.49 3.20 9.72
N GLN A 328 17.20 3.41 9.95
CA GLN A 328 16.68 3.99 11.19
C GLN A 328 16.88 3.06 12.39
N ALA A 329 16.56 1.77 12.25
CA ALA A 329 16.74 0.78 13.31
C ALA A 329 18.21 0.59 13.66
N SER A 330 19.11 0.60 12.67
CA SER A 330 20.54 0.51 12.94
C SER A 330 21.08 1.73 13.68
N ALA A 331 20.60 2.93 13.34
CA ALA A 331 20.93 4.15 14.08
C ALA A 331 20.40 4.12 15.52
N ALA A 332 19.21 3.56 15.74
CA ALA A 332 18.61 3.45 17.08
C ALA A 332 19.29 2.40 17.97
N LEU A 333 19.72 1.27 17.40
CA LEU A 333 20.35 0.15 18.11
C LEU A 333 21.87 0.34 18.30
N GLY A 334 22.48 1.36 17.68
CA GLY A 334 23.92 1.60 17.73
C GLY A 334 24.76 0.63 16.88
N GLY A 335 24.13 0.01 15.88
CA GLY A 335 24.75 -0.96 14.96
C GLY A 335 25.47 -0.32 13.77
N ALA A 336 25.61 -1.06 12.67
CA ALA A 336 26.31 -0.59 11.47
C ALA A 336 25.63 0.63 10.85
N ARG A 337 26.39 1.65 10.48
CA ARG A 337 25.83 2.85 9.85
C ARG A 337 25.43 2.55 8.41
N ILE A 338 24.14 2.34 8.18
CA ILE A 338 23.60 2.08 6.84
C ILE A 338 23.32 3.42 6.14
N MET A 339 23.99 3.65 5.01
CA MET A 339 23.82 4.82 4.16
C MET A 339 23.00 4.46 2.92
N PRO A 340 21.68 4.75 2.90
CA PRO A 340 20.85 4.47 1.74
C PRO A 340 21.15 5.45 0.60
N ARG A 341 21.34 4.93 -0.61
CA ARG A 341 21.46 5.67 -1.87
C ARG A 341 20.50 5.08 -2.90
N TYR A 342 19.71 5.93 -3.53
CA TYR A 342 18.76 5.52 -4.56
C TYR A 342 19.32 5.87 -5.93
N VAL A 343 19.48 4.88 -6.80
CA VAL A 343 19.97 5.06 -8.16
C VAL A 343 18.86 4.63 -9.12
N ASP A 344 18.30 5.62 -9.81
CA ASP A 344 17.30 5.39 -10.86
C ASP A 344 17.98 5.44 -12.24
N PRO A 345 17.87 4.37 -13.06
CA PRO A 345 18.46 4.31 -14.40
C PRO A 345 18.10 5.49 -15.32
N PHE A 346 16.90 6.05 -15.15
CA PHE A 346 16.39 7.12 -16.00
C PHE A 346 16.84 8.52 -15.54
N TRP A 347 17.11 8.70 -14.25
CA TRP A 347 17.45 10.00 -13.67
C TRP A 347 18.95 10.19 -13.41
N ASP A 348 19.68 9.11 -13.12
CA ASP A 348 21.14 9.12 -12.95
C ASP A 348 21.79 8.05 -13.85
N PRO A 349 21.87 8.30 -15.17
CA PRO A 349 22.40 7.33 -16.12
C PRO A 349 23.87 7.02 -15.85
N ALA A 350 24.65 7.99 -15.35
CA ALA A 350 26.07 7.81 -15.06
C ALA A 350 26.30 6.81 -13.91
N ALA A 351 25.52 6.89 -12.83
CA ALA A 351 25.60 5.91 -11.75
C ALA A 351 25.06 4.54 -12.18
N ALA A 352 23.99 4.51 -12.99
CA ALA A 352 23.43 3.28 -13.51
C ALA A 352 24.42 2.53 -14.42
N THR A 353 25.10 3.21 -15.34
CA THR A 353 26.13 2.60 -16.20
C THR A 353 27.28 2.00 -15.37
N ARG A 354 27.68 2.62 -14.25
CA ARG A 354 28.70 2.05 -13.36
C ARG A 354 28.27 0.74 -12.71
N LEU A 355 27.01 0.67 -12.27
CA LEU A 355 26.45 -0.54 -11.65
C LEU A 355 26.28 -1.66 -12.67
N VAL A 356 25.80 -1.34 -13.87
CA VAL A 356 25.67 -2.29 -14.98
C VAL A 356 27.04 -2.83 -15.40
N ASN A 357 28.05 -1.96 -15.55
CA ASN A 357 29.43 -2.37 -15.84
C ASN A 357 30.05 -3.23 -14.73
N ALA A 358 29.56 -3.09 -13.49
CA ALA A 358 29.96 -3.89 -12.34
C ALA A 358 29.20 -5.23 -12.25
N ALA A 359 28.44 -5.61 -13.29
CA ALA A 359 27.60 -6.80 -13.39
C ALA A 359 26.45 -6.86 -12.37
N VAL A 360 25.93 -5.71 -11.96
CA VAL A 360 24.76 -5.63 -11.08
C VAL A 360 23.47 -5.65 -11.92
N PRO A 361 22.54 -6.59 -11.68
CA PRO A 361 21.25 -6.62 -12.38
C PRO A 361 20.35 -5.45 -11.98
N GLU A 362 19.55 -4.95 -12.92
CA GLU A 362 18.47 -3.99 -12.62
C GLU A 362 17.45 -4.64 -11.67
N ASN A 363 16.77 -3.82 -10.86
CA ASN A 363 15.89 -4.26 -9.77
C ASN A 363 16.66 -5.05 -8.70
N SER A 364 17.71 -4.47 -8.13
CA SER A 364 18.44 -5.09 -7.02
C SER A 364 18.84 -4.10 -5.94
N LEU A 365 18.96 -4.59 -4.71
CA LEU A 365 19.60 -3.91 -3.59
C LEU A 365 21.05 -4.37 -3.49
N VAL A 366 21.99 -3.44 -3.65
CA VAL A 366 23.42 -3.68 -3.49
C VAL A 366 23.85 -3.17 -2.12
N LEU A 367 24.47 -4.03 -1.32
CA LEU A 367 25.06 -3.68 -0.04
C LEU A 367 26.58 -3.74 -0.15
N GLU A 368 27.25 -2.61 0.00
CA GLU A 368 28.71 -2.50 -0.09
C GLU A 368 29.32 -2.19 1.28
N ARG A 369 30.37 -2.92 1.64
CA ARG A 369 31.22 -2.63 2.80
C ARG A 369 32.69 -2.86 2.41
N GLY A 370 33.44 -1.77 2.23
CA GLY A 370 34.82 -1.83 1.75
C GLY A 370 34.89 -2.46 0.35
N SER A 371 35.61 -3.59 0.21
CA SER A 371 35.74 -4.35 -1.04
C SER A 371 34.68 -5.45 -1.22
N ARG A 372 33.83 -5.70 -0.22
CA ARG A 372 32.78 -6.71 -0.27
C ARG A 372 31.48 -6.09 -0.74
N ARG A 373 30.76 -6.83 -1.57
CA ARG A 373 29.43 -6.47 -2.07
C ARG A 373 28.52 -7.69 -2.04
N GLU A 374 27.30 -7.49 -1.58
CA GLU A 374 26.21 -8.45 -1.64
C GLU A 374 25.09 -7.85 -2.49
N ILE A 375 24.48 -8.68 -3.34
CA ILE A 375 23.40 -8.26 -4.23
C ILE A 375 22.15 -9.07 -3.86
N VAL A 376 21.06 -8.38 -3.57
CA VAL A 376 19.76 -8.97 -3.31
C VAL A 376 18.82 -8.55 -4.43
N ALA A 377 18.31 -9.50 -5.21
CA ALA A 377 17.33 -9.20 -6.26
C ALA A 377 16.00 -8.74 -5.64
N LEU A 378 15.38 -7.74 -6.26
CA LEU A 378 14.01 -7.30 -5.99
C LEU A 378 13.07 -8.20 -6.80
N GLY A 379 12.13 -8.86 -6.13
CA GLY A 379 11.20 -9.84 -6.71
C GLY A 379 10.60 -10.76 -5.63
N ASP A 380 10.04 -11.90 -6.04
CA ASP A 380 9.47 -12.91 -5.14
C ASP A 380 10.53 -13.47 -4.18
N GLY A 381 10.58 -12.92 -2.96
CA GLY A 381 11.58 -13.26 -1.93
C GLY A 381 12.35 -12.07 -1.36
N PHE A 382 12.15 -10.85 -1.87
CA PHE A 382 12.68 -9.65 -1.23
C PHE A 382 11.87 -9.32 0.03
N ASP A 383 12.44 -9.63 1.19
CA ASP A 383 11.82 -9.43 2.50
C ASP A 383 12.87 -9.08 3.56
N GLU A 384 12.43 -8.77 4.79
CA GLU A 384 13.27 -8.54 5.96
C GLU A 384 14.38 -9.58 6.08
N ARG A 385 14.02 -10.87 6.00
CA ARG A 385 14.97 -11.99 6.18
C ARG A 385 16.09 -11.97 5.15
N ALA A 386 15.78 -11.65 3.90
CA ALA A 386 16.76 -11.58 2.83
C ALA A 386 17.74 -10.43 3.07
N CYS A 387 17.24 -9.26 3.46
CA CYS A 387 18.06 -8.10 3.81
C CYS A 387 18.93 -8.34 5.04
N ALA A 388 18.36 -8.89 6.12
CA ALA A 388 19.06 -9.20 7.35
C ALA A 388 20.19 -10.22 7.11
N SER A 389 19.91 -11.28 6.35
CA SER A 389 20.92 -12.30 6.00
C SER A 389 22.03 -11.71 5.14
N ALA A 390 21.70 -10.82 4.19
CA ALA A 390 22.70 -10.14 3.37
C ALA A 390 23.60 -9.21 4.20
N ILE A 391 23.01 -8.45 5.14
CA ILE A 391 23.79 -7.64 6.10
C ILE A 391 24.69 -8.55 6.93
N GLN A 392 24.16 -9.66 7.47
CA GLN A 392 24.94 -10.61 8.25
C GLN A 392 26.13 -11.18 7.47
N ARG A 393 25.94 -11.61 6.22
CA ARG A 393 27.04 -12.11 5.36
C ARG A 393 28.07 -11.02 5.06
N LEU A 394 27.60 -9.79 4.84
CA LEU A 394 28.48 -8.64 4.60
C LEU A 394 29.29 -8.29 5.84
N THR A 395 28.67 -8.34 7.03
CA THR A 395 29.27 -7.97 8.31
C THR A 395 30.10 -9.05 8.94
N ALA A 396 29.79 -10.32 8.66
CA ALA A 396 30.53 -11.47 9.13
C ALA A 396 32.02 -11.30 8.82
N THR A 397 32.83 -11.38 9.87
CA THR A 397 34.28 -11.48 9.75
C THR A 397 34.58 -12.68 8.84
N PRO A 398 35.53 -12.59 7.89
CA PRO A 398 35.97 -13.72 7.09
C PRO A 398 36.61 -14.78 8.02
N ARG A 399 35.81 -15.56 8.70
CA ARG A 399 36.21 -16.88 9.18
C ARG A 399 35.72 -17.81 8.09
N TYR A 400 36.64 -18.25 7.25
CA TYR A 400 36.44 -19.44 6.43
C TYR A 400 36.14 -20.56 7.42
N ARG A 401 34.85 -20.76 7.67
CA ARG A 401 34.35 -21.79 8.57
C ARG A 401 33.64 -22.75 7.65
N SER A 402 34.38 -23.76 7.23
CA SER A 402 33.87 -24.84 6.41
C SER A 402 33.06 -25.77 7.31
N VAL A 403 31.87 -26.16 6.86
CA VAL A 403 31.09 -27.22 7.49
C VAL A 403 31.49 -28.51 6.79
N TYR A 404 32.08 -29.41 7.56
CA TYR A 404 32.56 -30.69 7.06
C TYR A 404 31.49 -31.75 7.27
N TRP A 405 31.17 -32.48 6.22
CA TRP A 405 30.22 -33.59 6.23
C TRP A 405 31.01 -34.88 6.17
N THR A 406 30.75 -35.80 7.10
CA THR A 406 31.39 -37.10 7.04
C THR A 406 31.02 -37.82 5.74
N ALA A 407 31.96 -38.60 5.21
CA ALA A 407 31.76 -39.43 4.04
C ALA A 407 32.50 -40.76 4.24
N GLY A 408 31.91 -41.86 3.74
CA GLY A 408 32.52 -43.19 3.76
C GLY A 408 31.67 -44.29 4.41
N HIS A 409 30.70 -43.93 5.26
CA HIS A 409 30.01 -44.88 6.17
C HIS A 409 28.55 -45.13 5.79
N GLY A 410 28.25 -45.12 4.50
CA GLY A 410 26.88 -45.21 3.97
C GLY A 410 26.04 -43.95 4.17
N GLU A 411 26.68 -42.84 4.56
CA GLU A 411 26.02 -41.56 4.84
C GLU A 411 25.45 -40.91 3.56
N GLY A 412 24.34 -40.18 3.72
CA GLY A 412 23.67 -39.52 2.59
C GLY A 412 24.58 -38.51 1.90
N ARG A 413 24.51 -38.41 0.56
CA ARG A 413 25.33 -37.42 -0.16
C ARG A 413 24.67 -36.06 -0.17
N LEU A 414 25.50 -35.01 -0.19
CA LEU A 414 25.11 -33.61 -0.34
C LEU A 414 24.29 -33.34 -1.62
N THR A 415 24.45 -34.20 -2.65
CA THR A 415 23.78 -34.10 -3.95
C THR A 415 22.48 -34.88 -4.03
N ASP A 416 22.16 -35.71 -3.03
CA ASP A 416 21.02 -36.61 -3.11
C ASP A 416 19.71 -35.88 -2.80
N TYR A 417 18.65 -36.29 -3.50
CA TYR A 417 17.28 -35.80 -3.36
C TYR A 417 16.38 -36.92 -2.84
N GLY A 418 15.36 -36.58 -2.04
CA GLY A 418 14.40 -37.55 -1.45
C GLY A 418 14.36 -37.48 0.08
N ASP A 419 13.66 -38.43 0.71
CA ASP A 419 13.41 -38.46 2.16
C ASP A 419 14.69 -38.52 3.01
N TRP A 420 15.78 -39.03 2.44
CA TRP A 420 17.12 -39.12 3.06
C TRP A 420 18.17 -38.23 2.38
N GLY A 421 17.75 -37.36 1.45
CA GLY A 421 18.64 -36.49 0.68
C GLY A 421 19.06 -35.25 1.46
N LEU A 422 20.37 -34.96 1.50
CA LEU A 422 20.92 -33.82 2.27
C LEU A 422 21.00 -32.51 1.46
N SER A 423 20.56 -32.51 0.20
CA SER A 423 20.68 -31.35 -0.71
C SER A 423 19.91 -30.09 -0.28
N ALA A 424 18.82 -30.25 0.49
CA ALA A 424 18.09 -29.11 1.05
C ALA A 424 18.87 -28.44 2.19
N ILE A 425 19.44 -29.24 3.09
CA ILE A 425 20.25 -28.77 4.22
C ILE A 425 21.55 -28.16 3.70
N ALA A 426 22.20 -28.81 2.74
CA ALA A 426 23.40 -28.30 2.08
C ALA A 426 23.19 -26.90 1.49
N ARG A 427 22.04 -26.67 0.83
CA ARG A 427 21.67 -25.34 0.30
C ARG A 427 21.43 -24.33 1.41
N ALA A 428 20.75 -24.70 2.49
CA ALA A 428 20.52 -23.82 3.63
C ALA A 428 21.84 -23.37 4.28
N VAL A 429 22.80 -24.29 4.45
CA VAL A 429 24.14 -23.99 5.00
C VAL A 429 24.91 -23.00 4.12
N VAL A 430 24.80 -23.12 2.79
CA VAL A 430 25.40 -22.16 1.84
C VAL A 430 24.71 -20.80 1.90
N MET A 431 23.37 -20.74 2.04
CA MET A 431 22.64 -19.48 2.18
C MET A 431 23.02 -18.69 3.45
N GLU A 432 23.35 -19.40 4.53
CA GLU A 432 23.86 -18.85 5.79
C GLU A 432 25.36 -18.44 5.70
N GLY A 433 26.01 -18.66 4.54
CA GLY A 433 27.36 -18.18 4.26
C GLY A 433 28.50 -19.15 4.58
N TYR A 434 28.19 -20.42 4.87
CA TYR A 434 29.18 -21.47 5.11
C TYR A 434 29.53 -22.22 3.82
N ARG A 435 30.74 -22.82 3.76
CA ARG A 435 31.14 -23.72 2.67
C ARG A 435 30.96 -25.17 3.09
N ASN A 436 30.27 -25.96 2.26
CA ASN A 436 30.20 -27.40 2.48
C ASN A 436 31.48 -28.07 1.96
N GLN A 437 32.10 -28.90 2.78
CA GLN A 437 33.20 -29.78 2.40
C GLN A 437 32.91 -31.20 2.87
N THR A 438 33.47 -32.21 2.21
CA THR A 438 33.41 -33.60 2.66
C THR A 438 34.67 -33.95 3.43
N LEU A 439 34.52 -34.67 4.54
CA LEU A 439 35.61 -35.17 5.37
C LEU A 439 35.53 -36.69 5.42
N ASP A 440 36.52 -37.35 4.82
CA ASP A 440 36.74 -38.78 5.00
C ASP A 440 37.66 -38.99 6.20
N LEU A 441 37.16 -39.70 7.22
CA LEU A 441 37.91 -39.96 8.46
C LEU A 441 38.92 -41.11 8.34
N LEU A 442 38.82 -41.92 7.26
CA LEU A 442 39.75 -43.01 6.94
C LEU A 442 41.03 -42.50 6.28
N GLU A 443 40.95 -41.41 5.51
CA GLU A 443 42.14 -40.74 5.02
C GLU A 443 42.88 -40.12 6.21
N ASP A 444 44.17 -40.43 6.36
CA ASP A 444 45.01 -40.14 7.53
C ASP A 444 45.37 -38.63 7.67
N LYS A 445 44.36 -37.75 7.58
CA LYS A 445 44.48 -36.29 7.59
C LYS A 445 43.84 -35.73 8.88
N PRO A 446 44.51 -34.80 9.59
CA PRO A 446 43.92 -34.13 10.75
C PRO A 446 42.72 -33.27 10.34
N ILE A 447 41.78 -33.05 11.26
CA ILE A 447 40.64 -32.13 11.06
C ILE A 447 41.20 -30.75 10.70
N PRO A 448 40.82 -30.17 9.54
CA PRO A 448 41.32 -28.88 9.11
C PRO A 448 41.02 -27.76 10.12
N ASN A 449 41.99 -26.85 10.31
CA ASN A 449 41.85 -25.70 11.22
C ASN A 449 40.74 -24.70 10.81
N ASP A 450 40.18 -24.84 9.60
CA ASP A 450 39.04 -24.06 9.10
C ASP A 450 37.68 -24.73 9.39
N CYS A 451 37.67 -25.87 10.07
CA CYS A 451 36.45 -26.61 10.42
C CYS A 451 35.65 -25.88 11.51
N ALA A 452 34.41 -25.53 11.16
CA ALA A 452 33.47 -24.85 12.05
C ALA A 452 32.59 -25.82 12.83
N LEU A 453 32.20 -26.89 12.14
CA LEU A 453 31.18 -27.85 12.53
C LEU A 453 31.38 -29.09 11.66
N ILE A 454 31.32 -30.26 12.29
CA ILE A 454 31.27 -31.56 11.59
C ILE A 454 29.83 -32.06 11.69
N ILE A 455 29.24 -32.41 10.54
CA ILE A 455 27.90 -32.98 10.48
C ILE A 455 28.03 -34.47 10.18
N VAL A 456 27.55 -35.28 11.13
CA VAL A 456 27.48 -36.74 11.01
C VAL A 456 26.06 -37.12 10.63
N ALA A 457 25.83 -37.29 9.33
CA ALA A 457 24.49 -37.55 8.79
C ALA A 457 24.20 -39.05 8.75
N GLY A 458 23.93 -39.61 9.94
CA GLY A 458 23.40 -40.96 10.13
C GLY A 458 24.23 -42.07 9.48
N ALA A 459 25.41 -42.37 10.04
CA ALA A 459 26.22 -43.50 9.61
C ALA A 459 25.42 -44.82 9.69
N HIS A 460 25.32 -45.54 8.58
CA HIS A 460 24.66 -46.85 8.53
C HIS A 460 25.60 -47.99 8.97
N ALA A 461 26.88 -47.68 9.22
CA ALA A 461 27.89 -48.57 9.78
C ALA A 461 28.57 -47.91 10.99
N GLU A 462 28.96 -48.70 12.00
CA GLU A 462 29.64 -48.16 13.18
C GLU A 462 31.02 -47.58 12.85
N PHE A 463 31.32 -46.39 13.38
CA PHE A 463 32.68 -45.84 13.36
C PHE A 463 33.66 -46.78 14.06
N SER A 464 34.80 -47.00 13.42
CA SER A 464 35.91 -47.77 13.97
C SER A 464 36.48 -47.10 15.23
N ARG A 465 37.24 -47.86 16.03
CA ARG A 465 37.89 -47.31 17.24
C ARG A 465 38.85 -46.14 16.93
N GLN A 466 39.48 -46.15 15.75
CA GLN A 466 40.40 -45.09 15.34
C GLN A 466 39.64 -43.80 14.96
N GLU A 467 38.47 -43.92 14.34
CA GLU A 467 37.63 -42.78 13.97
C GLU A 467 36.96 -42.13 15.20
N ARG A 468 36.49 -42.94 16.16
CA ARG A 468 35.94 -42.43 17.44
C ARG A 468 36.97 -41.69 18.29
N ALA A 469 38.26 -41.94 18.10
CA ALA A 469 39.32 -41.21 18.80
C ALA A 469 39.61 -39.82 18.17
N ARG A 470 39.05 -39.54 16.99
CA ARG A 470 39.27 -38.30 16.21
C ARG A 470 38.08 -37.34 16.24
N LEU A 471 36.87 -37.87 16.39
CA LEU A 471 35.65 -37.11 16.69
C LEU A 471 35.70 -36.54 18.11
#